data_AF-A0A8B6GQL7-F1
#
_entry.id   AF-A0A8B6GQL7-F1
#
_cell.length_a   1.000
_cell.length_b   1.000
_cell.length_c   1.000
_cell.angle_alpha   90.00
_cell.angle_beta   90.00
_cell.angle_gamma   90.00
#
_symmetry.space_group_name_H-M   'P 1'
#
loop_
_entity.id
_entity.type
_entity.pdbx_description
1 polymer ?
#
loop_
_entity_poly.entity_id
_entity_poly.type
_entity_poly.pdbx_seq_one_letter_code
_entity_poly.pdbx_strand_id
1 'polypeptide(L)'
;MACPQPHGSGQVPVKCGLCETDRSIQWKCMDCSILMCSHCKDKVHSKFKNALDHKIIKREEIGLHTEELDFTNIKCNEHAGQFSCLYCKTCDILVCPTCFAKVHKTHDLIEIRDAYNLKVNMLKKRQNQMQKSHSNMSEKKDELNKLVAAENVKYHKENQNILSHKKTVKEQVEQYFKELENKLEKNHETVLLSVKSDLNAISLFTNQKEDKINEVQDCIDISNASEFFKEVKKMEKFTETQEPRTRPSYSSSQKFIPGNFTQLNIGSLQDDGNLSAEINISLVINNEYQTTLDAIFCVSPCLDQSFG
;
A
#
# COMPACT_ATOMS: atom_id res chain seq x y z
N MET A 1 -13.60 71.25 -7.42
CA MET A 1 -13.09 70.29 -6.42
C MET A 1 -12.68 69.04 -7.17
N ALA A 2 -11.41 68.65 -7.08
CA ALA A 2 -10.80 67.61 -7.89
C ALA A 2 -11.13 66.20 -7.34
N CYS A 3 -11.35 65.25 -8.24
CA CYS A 3 -11.62 63.85 -7.92
C CYS A 3 -10.35 63.11 -7.47
N PRO A 4 -10.44 62.18 -6.49
CA PRO A 4 -9.31 61.36 -6.06
C PRO A 4 -8.97 60.30 -7.11
N GLN A 5 -7.67 60.05 -7.33
CA GLN A 5 -7.21 58.92 -8.13
C GLN A 5 -7.32 57.61 -7.35
N PRO A 6 -7.78 56.50 -7.96
CA PRO A 6 -7.70 55.19 -7.33
C PRO A 6 -6.31 54.57 -7.52
N HIS A 7 -5.72 54.17 -6.39
CA HIS A 7 -4.54 53.34 -6.31
C HIS A 7 -4.79 51.93 -6.88
N GLY A 8 -3.72 51.37 -7.45
CA GLY A 8 -3.72 50.19 -8.30
C GLY A 8 -4.36 48.94 -7.70
N SER A 9 -5.18 48.29 -8.52
CA SER A 9 -5.73 46.96 -8.26
C SER A 9 -4.65 45.89 -8.48
N GLY A 10 -4.34 45.12 -7.44
CA GLY A 10 -3.49 43.93 -7.53
C GLY A 10 -4.05 42.92 -8.53
N GLN A 11 -3.26 42.54 -9.52
CA GLN A 11 -3.59 41.50 -10.48
C GLN A 11 -3.42 40.12 -9.82
N VAL A 12 -4.51 39.37 -9.68
CA VAL A 12 -4.45 37.95 -9.31
C VAL A 12 -3.73 37.21 -10.45
N PRO A 13 -2.69 36.39 -10.18
CA PRO A 13 -2.00 35.63 -11.21
C PRO A 13 -2.95 34.62 -11.84
N VAL A 14 -3.21 34.78 -13.14
CA VAL A 14 -4.11 33.93 -13.92
C VAL A 14 -3.29 32.80 -14.55
N LYS A 15 -3.63 31.55 -14.23
CA LYS A 15 -3.00 30.34 -14.78
C LYS A 15 -3.73 29.81 -16.01
N CYS A 16 -3.04 28.97 -16.79
CA CYS A 16 -3.65 28.31 -17.96
C CYS A 16 -4.66 27.25 -17.50
N GLY A 17 -5.90 27.32 -17.95
CA GLY A 17 -6.94 26.36 -17.56
C GLY A 17 -6.81 24.96 -18.19
N LEU A 18 -5.79 24.72 -19.02
CA LEU A 18 -5.52 23.40 -19.63
C LEU A 18 -4.25 22.71 -19.12
N CYS A 19 -3.25 23.48 -18.68
CA CYS A 19 -1.98 22.90 -18.20
C CYS A 19 -1.55 23.43 -16.84
N GLU A 20 -2.34 24.32 -16.23
CA GLU A 20 -2.16 24.86 -14.88
C GLU A 20 -0.80 25.53 -14.62
N THR A 21 -0.05 25.82 -15.70
CA THR A 21 1.23 26.53 -15.61
C THR A 21 1.05 28.05 -15.60
N ASP A 22 2.01 28.75 -14.99
CA ASP A 22 2.09 30.22 -14.91
C ASP A 22 2.56 30.88 -16.22
N ARG A 23 2.34 30.23 -17.38
CA ARG A 23 2.70 30.78 -18.68
C ARG A 23 1.82 31.99 -19.01
N SER A 24 2.38 32.94 -19.77
CA SER A 24 1.64 34.13 -20.24
C SER A 24 0.33 33.73 -20.93
N ILE A 25 -0.78 34.09 -20.27
CA ILE A 25 -2.14 33.84 -20.74
C ILE A 25 -2.53 34.95 -21.71
N GLN A 26 -2.60 34.58 -22.99
CA GLN A 26 -2.80 35.51 -24.11
C GLN A 26 -4.13 35.27 -24.85
N TRP A 27 -4.82 34.16 -24.57
CA TRP A 27 -5.98 33.72 -25.35
C TRP A 27 -7.14 33.28 -24.45
N LYS A 28 -8.37 33.50 -24.91
CA LYS A 28 -9.60 32.93 -24.33
C LYS A 28 -10.42 32.27 -25.42
N CYS A 29 -10.84 31.04 -25.16
CA CYS A 29 -11.93 30.43 -25.92
C CYS A 29 -13.27 30.94 -25.36
N MET A 30 -14.14 31.48 -26.20
CA MET A 30 -15.44 32.00 -25.78
C MET A 30 -16.44 30.88 -25.49
N ASP A 31 -16.37 29.79 -26.26
CA ASP A 31 -17.28 28.64 -26.12
C ASP A 31 -16.97 27.83 -24.87
N CYS A 32 -15.69 27.47 -24.66
CA CYS A 32 -15.27 26.80 -23.42
C CYS A 32 -15.17 27.72 -22.21
N SER A 33 -15.13 29.04 -22.40
CA SER A 33 -14.82 30.03 -21.35
C SER A 33 -13.49 29.81 -20.61
N ILE A 34 -12.49 29.19 -21.27
CA ILE A 34 -11.18 28.87 -20.69
C ILE A 34 -10.11 29.86 -21.17
N LEU A 35 -9.23 30.26 -20.25
CA LEU A 35 -8.04 31.08 -20.49
C LEU A 35 -6.81 30.20 -20.72
N MET A 36 -6.04 30.49 -21.78
CA MET A 36 -5.00 29.60 -22.29
C MET A 36 -3.72 30.35 -22.69
N CYS A 37 -2.59 29.67 -22.53
CA CYS A 37 -1.34 30.10 -23.15
C CYS A 37 -1.33 29.73 -24.64
N SER A 38 -0.44 30.37 -25.41
CA SER A 38 -0.31 30.14 -26.87
C SER A 38 -0.08 28.67 -27.22
N HIS A 39 0.69 27.94 -26.40
CA HIS A 39 0.92 26.51 -26.62
C HIS A 39 -0.38 25.69 -26.51
N CYS A 40 -1.17 25.91 -25.45
CA CYS A 40 -2.41 25.18 -25.25
C CYS A 40 -3.48 25.56 -26.29
N LYS A 41 -3.48 26.81 -26.77
CA LYS A 41 -4.28 27.21 -27.93
C LYS A 41 -3.93 26.37 -29.16
N ASP A 42 -2.67 26.39 -29.58
CA ASP A 42 -2.29 25.88 -30.91
C ASP A 42 -2.04 24.36 -30.93
N LYS A 43 -1.75 23.75 -29.79
CA LYS A 43 -1.33 22.33 -29.71
C LYS A 43 -2.32 21.41 -28.99
N VAL A 44 -3.21 21.96 -28.16
CA VAL A 44 -4.16 21.16 -27.36
C VAL A 44 -5.59 21.45 -27.81
N HIS A 45 -6.04 22.69 -27.64
CA HIS A 45 -7.42 23.09 -27.89
C HIS A 45 -7.78 23.05 -29.36
N SER A 46 -6.97 23.64 -30.25
CA SER A 46 -7.22 23.64 -31.71
C SER A 46 -7.12 22.25 -32.35
N LYS A 47 -6.56 21.25 -31.65
CA LYS A 47 -6.50 19.87 -32.12
C LYS A 47 -7.64 19.00 -31.62
N PHE A 48 -8.41 19.49 -30.66
CA PHE A 48 -9.54 18.75 -30.12
C PHE A 48 -10.70 18.85 -31.11
N LYS A 49 -11.22 17.70 -31.57
CA LYS A 49 -12.23 17.64 -32.64
C LYS A 49 -13.46 18.50 -32.37
N ASN A 50 -13.85 18.64 -31.11
CA ASN A 50 -15.04 19.38 -30.70
C ASN A 50 -14.76 20.87 -30.47
N ALA A 51 -13.56 21.36 -30.76
CA ALA A 51 -13.14 22.73 -30.48
C ALA A 51 -12.54 23.44 -31.71
N LEU A 52 -12.76 22.86 -32.91
CA LEU A 52 -12.23 23.36 -34.17
C LEU A 52 -12.91 24.64 -34.63
N ASP A 53 -14.19 24.80 -34.30
CA ASP A 53 -15.07 25.92 -34.63
C ASP A 53 -15.25 26.92 -33.50
N HIS A 54 -14.57 26.69 -32.36
CA HIS A 54 -14.63 27.58 -31.22
C HIS A 54 -14.03 28.96 -31.54
N LYS A 55 -14.69 30.01 -31.10
CA LYS A 55 -14.24 31.40 -31.19
C LYS A 55 -13.17 31.66 -30.13
N ILE A 56 -11.93 31.86 -30.59
CA ILE A 56 -10.79 32.21 -29.75
C ILE A 56 -10.43 33.68 -29.97
N ILE A 57 -10.40 34.47 -28.90
CA ILE A 57 -10.02 35.88 -28.92
C ILE A 57 -8.77 36.13 -28.09
N LYS A 58 -8.06 37.23 -28.36
CA LYS A 58 -6.93 37.63 -27.52
C LYS A 58 -7.41 38.12 -26.18
N ARG A 59 -6.58 37.97 -25.16
CA ARG A 59 -6.92 38.43 -23.80
C ARG A 59 -7.17 39.93 -23.74
N GLU A 60 -6.43 40.71 -24.51
CA GLU A 60 -6.61 42.16 -24.63
C GLU A 60 -7.98 42.54 -25.21
N GLU A 61 -8.56 41.68 -26.06
CA GLU A 61 -9.87 41.87 -26.70
C GLU A 61 -11.04 41.46 -25.79
N ILE A 62 -10.78 40.85 -24.62
CA ILE A 62 -11.81 40.49 -23.63
C ILE A 62 -12.35 41.73 -22.91
N GLY A 63 -11.74 42.89 -23.12
CA GLY A 63 -12.24 44.18 -22.65
C GLY A 63 -11.89 44.43 -21.18
N LEU A 64 -10.79 45.13 -20.96
CA LEU A 64 -10.75 46.20 -19.95
C LEU A 64 -11.59 47.37 -20.48
N HIS A 65 -12.91 47.17 -20.67
CA HIS A 65 -13.82 48.29 -20.81
C HIS A 65 -14.22 48.69 -19.41
N THR A 66 -13.40 49.54 -18.80
CA THR A 66 -13.78 50.45 -17.71
C THR A 66 -14.62 51.63 -18.23
N GLU A 67 -15.12 51.54 -19.45
CA GLU A 67 -16.07 52.50 -20.00
C GLU A 67 -17.41 52.29 -19.28
N GLU A 68 -17.95 53.38 -18.74
CA GLU A 68 -19.31 53.39 -18.21
C GLU A 68 -20.24 52.77 -19.24
N LEU A 69 -21.04 51.78 -18.82
CA LEU A 69 -21.96 51.08 -19.72
C LEU A 69 -22.88 52.09 -20.42
N ASP A 70 -22.76 52.17 -21.75
CA ASP A 70 -23.60 53.03 -22.57
C ASP A 70 -24.96 52.37 -22.82
N PHE A 71 -25.99 52.88 -22.12
CA PHE A 71 -27.38 52.43 -22.28
C PHE A 71 -28.14 53.16 -23.40
N THR A 72 -27.52 54.13 -24.08
CA THR A 72 -28.21 55.06 -24.98
C THR A 72 -28.16 54.67 -26.45
N ASN A 73 -27.18 53.87 -26.86
CA ASN A 73 -26.93 53.53 -28.28
C ASN A 73 -27.34 52.10 -28.70
N ILE A 74 -28.24 51.46 -27.95
CA ILE A 74 -28.69 50.09 -28.26
C ILE A 74 -29.80 50.16 -29.31
N LYS A 75 -29.55 49.65 -30.52
CA LYS A 75 -30.53 49.67 -31.62
C LYS A 75 -31.55 48.53 -31.49
N CYS A 76 -32.77 48.77 -31.97
CA CYS A 76 -33.79 47.73 -32.09
C CYS A 76 -33.51 46.82 -33.28
N ASN A 77 -33.64 45.51 -33.08
CA ASN A 77 -33.44 44.52 -34.15
C ASN A 77 -34.61 44.48 -35.15
N GLU A 78 -35.82 44.87 -34.73
CA GLU A 78 -37.03 44.79 -35.55
C GLU A 78 -37.41 46.12 -36.21
N HIS A 79 -37.00 47.25 -35.62
CA HIS A 79 -37.40 48.59 -36.06
C HIS A 79 -36.15 49.44 -36.34
N ALA A 80 -35.77 49.51 -37.62
CA ALA A 80 -34.62 50.28 -38.07
C ALA A 80 -34.71 51.75 -37.65
N GLY A 81 -33.62 52.30 -37.12
CA GLY A 81 -33.53 53.69 -36.65
C GLY A 81 -34.13 53.95 -35.26
N GLN A 82 -34.70 52.93 -34.60
CA GLN A 82 -35.19 53.04 -33.22
C GLN A 82 -34.18 52.50 -32.22
N PHE A 83 -34.12 53.12 -31.04
CA PHE A 83 -33.28 52.67 -29.92
C PHE A 83 -34.12 51.90 -28.89
N SER A 84 -33.53 50.85 -28.32
CA SER A 84 -34.11 50.01 -27.28
C SER A 84 -33.74 50.57 -25.90
N CYS A 85 -34.63 51.36 -25.31
CA CYS A 85 -34.46 51.95 -23.98
C CYS A 85 -35.24 51.22 -22.87
N LEU A 86 -36.09 50.25 -23.23
CA LEU A 86 -36.92 49.50 -22.31
C LEU A 86 -36.50 48.02 -22.28
N TYR A 87 -36.71 47.37 -21.15
CA TYR A 87 -36.53 45.94 -20.98
C TYR A 87 -37.87 45.29 -20.62
N CYS A 88 -38.30 44.33 -21.43
CA CYS A 88 -39.52 43.56 -21.20
C CYS A 88 -39.17 42.34 -20.32
N LYS A 89 -39.57 42.35 -19.05
CA LYS A 89 -39.32 41.25 -18.11
C LYS A 89 -40.05 39.97 -18.51
N THR A 90 -41.23 40.09 -19.12
CA THR A 90 -42.02 38.94 -19.57
C THR A 90 -41.32 38.16 -20.67
N CYS A 91 -40.59 38.84 -21.55
CA CYS A 91 -39.90 38.23 -22.69
C CYS A 91 -38.38 38.10 -22.50
N ASP A 92 -37.82 38.66 -21.43
CA ASP A 92 -36.38 38.75 -21.14
C ASP A 92 -35.55 39.39 -22.28
N ILE A 93 -36.09 40.44 -22.91
CA ILE A 93 -35.44 41.13 -24.04
C ILE A 93 -35.51 42.66 -23.92
N LEU A 94 -34.58 43.34 -24.59
CA LEU A 94 -34.62 44.79 -24.79
C LEU A 94 -35.56 45.15 -25.93
N VAL A 95 -36.37 46.18 -25.75
CA VAL A 95 -37.40 46.61 -26.69
C VAL A 95 -37.39 48.13 -26.88
N CYS A 96 -37.73 48.58 -28.08
CA CYS A 96 -37.91 50.00 -28.38
C CYS A 96 -39.36 50.44 -28.13
N PRO A 97 -39.66 51.75 -28.12
CA PRO A 97 -41.03 52.25 -27.95
C PRO A 97 -42.03 51.71 -28.98
N THR A 98 -41.57 51.39 -30.19
CA THR A 98 -42.43 50.81 -31.23
C THR A 98 -42.78 49.35 -30.94
N CYS A 99 -41.80 48.53 -30.50
CA CYS A 99 -42.05 47.16 -30.03
C CYS A 99 -43.01 47.16 -28.83
N PHE A 100 -42.86 48.11 -27.90
CA PHE A 100 -43.78 48.28 -26.78
C PHE A 100 -45.21 48.54 -27.27
N ALA A 101 -45.42 49.53 -28.14
CA ALA A 101 -46.75 49.91 -28.58
C ALA A 101 -47.47 48.80 -29.37
N LYS A 102 -46.73 48.00 -30.15
CA LYS A 102 -47.31 46.99 -31.06
C LYS A 102 -47.44 45.60 -30.43
N VAL A 103 -46.45 45.15 -29.67
CA VAL A 103 -46.31 43.75 -29.26
C VAL A 103 -46.32 43.61 -27.74
N HIS A 104 -45.61 44.47 -27.02
CA HIS A 104 -45.39 44.31 -25.57
C HIS A 104 -46.27 45.22 -24.70
N LYS A 105 -47.37 45.76 -25.24
CA LYS A 105 -48.21 46.77 -24.57
C LYS A 105 -48.74 46.31 -23.21
N THR A 106 -48.98 45.01 -23.05
CA THR A 106 -49.53 44.38 -21.83
C THR A 106 -48.47 43.66 -20.99
N HIS A 107 -47.19 43.71 -21.38
CA HIS A 107 -46.11 43.05 -20.64
C HIS A 107 -45.58 43.95 -19.52
N ASP A 108 -44.77 43.39 -18.61
CA ASP A 108 -44.07 44.18 -17.58
C ASP A 108 -42.76 44.72 -18.15
N LEU A 109 -42.69 46.05 -18.32
CA LEU A 109 -41.50 46.75 -18.80
C LEU A 109 -40.93 47.66 -17.73
N ILE A 110 -39.60 47.74 -17.72
CA ILE A 110 -38.85 48.69 -16.92
C ILE A 110 -37.78 49.37 -17.77
N GLU A 111 -37.23 50.46 -17.27
CA GLU A 111 -36.08 51.10 -17.92
C GLU A 111 -34.87 50.17 -17.91
N ILE A 112 -34.06 50.26 -18.97
CA ILE A 112 -32.88 49.42 -19.14
C ILE A 112 -31.88 49.55 -17.98
N ARG A 113 -31.72 50.75 -17.41
CA ARG A 113 -30.80 50.99 -16.28
C ARG A 113 -31.26 50.25 -15.02
N ASP A 114 -32.57 50.25 -14.76
CA ASP A 114 -33.15 49.52 -13.63
C ASP A 114 -33.06 48.01 -13.86
N ALA A 115 -33.29 47.55 -15.09
CA ALA A 115 -33.12 46.14 -15.46
C ALA A 115 -31.68 45.67 -15.26
N TYR A 116 -30.70 46.49 -15.67
CA TYR A 116 -29.29 46.22 -15.47
C TYR A 116 -28.96 46.11 -13.98
N ASN A 117 -29.35 47.08 -13.16
CA ASN A 117 -29.11 47.06 -11.72
C ASN A 117 -29.76 45.83 -11.06
N LEU A 118 -30.97 45.46 -11.48
CA LEU A 118 -31.65 44.27 -11.00
C LEU A 118 -30.87 43.00 -11.36
N LYS A 119 -30.43 42.84 -12.62
CA LYS A 119 -29.64 41.69 -13.08
C LYS A 119 -28.27 41.63 -12.38
N VAL A 120 -27.59 42.75 -12.20
CA VAL A 120 -26.34 42.84 -11.41
C VAL A 120 -26.56 42.40 -9.97
N ASN A 121 -27.63 42.87 -9.31
CA ASN A 121 -27.94 42.48 -7.95
C ASN A 121 -28.28 40.99 -7.84
N MET A 122 -29.00 40.42 -8.82
CA MET A 122 -29.24 38.97 -8.90
C MET A 122 -27.92 38.20 -9.05
N LEU A 123 -27.02 38.64 -9.94
CA LEU A 123 -25.71 38.01 -10.14
C LEU A 123 -24.84 38.10 -8.88
N LYS A 124 -24.81 39.25 -8.20
CA LYS A 124 -24.11 39.41 -6.91
C LYS A 124 -24.66 38.49 -5.83
N LYS A 125 -25.99 38.35 -5.72
CA LYS A 125 -26.62 37.40 -4.79
C LYS A 125 -26.20 35.96 -5.11
N ARG A 126 -26.23 35.57 -6.39
CA ARG A 126 -25.82 34.24 -6.84
C ARG A 126 -24.33 33.99 -6.62
N GLN A 127 -23.48 34.98 -6.87
CA GLN A 127 -22.04 34.94 -6.58
C GLN A 127 -21.80 34.70 -5.09
N ASN A 128 -22.47 35.44 -4.20
CA ASN A 128 -22.33 35.27 -2.76
C ASN A 128 -22.78 33.87 -2.30
N GLN A 129 -23.86 33.33 -2.88
CA GLN A 129 -24.31 31.96 -2.60
C GLN A 129 -23.28 30.92 -3.06
N MET A 130 -22.74 31.07 -4.28
CA MET A 130 -21.69 30.18 -4.79
C MET A 130 -20.41 30.27 -3.96
N GLN A 131 -20.02 31.46 -3.50
CA GLN A 131 -18.85 31.64 -2.65
C GLN A 131 -18.99 30.92 -1.31
N LYS A 132 -20.17 31.02 -0.68
CA LYS A 132 -20.49 30.27 0.55
C LYS A 132 -20.51 28.76 0.33
N SER A 133 -21.08 28.31 -0.79
CA SER A 133 -21.06 26.89 -1.13
C SER A 133 -19.62 26.39 -1.36
N HIS A 134 -18.78 27.19 -2.01
CA HIS A 134 -17.39 26.87 -2.26
C HIS A 134 -16.60 26.74 -0.94
N SER A 135 -16.74 27.69 -0.01
CA SER A 135 -16.07 27.60 1.30
C SER A 135 -16.48 26.35 2.07
N ASN A 136 -17.79 26.04 2.13
CA ASN A 136 -18.29 24.85 2.82
C ASN A 136 -17.76 23.55 2.18
N MET A 137 -17.67 23.50 0.85
CA MET A 137 -17.11 22.33 0.16
C MET A 137 -15.61 22.20 0.34
N SER A 138 -14.89 23.32 0.40
CA SER A 138 -13.45 23.34 0.70
C SER A 138 -13.16 22.78 2.09
N GLU A 139 -13.93 23.21 3.10
CA GLU A 139 -13.80 22.70 4.47
C GLU A 139 -14.06 21.20 4.54
N LYS A 140 -15.14 20.71 3.92
CA LYS A 140 -15.43 19.26 3.84
C LYS A 140 -14.33 18.48 3.13
N LYS A 141 -13.75 19.04 2.06
CA LYS A 141 -12.62 18.42 1.36
C LYS A 141 -11.42 18.27 2.29
N ASP A 142 -11.11 19.31 3.08
CA ASP A 142 -10.00 19.28 4.03
C ASP A 142 -10.26 18.28 5.18
N GLU A 143 -11.50 18.16 5.66
CA GLU A 143 -11.90 17.13 6.63
C GLU A 143 -11.71 15.72 6.07
N LEU A 144 -12.17 15.45 4.84
CA LEU A 144 -11.98 14.16 4.19
C LEU A 144 -10.49 13.84 3.99
N ASN A 145 -9.68 14.83 3.60
CA ASN A 145 -8.23 14.64 3.48
C ASN A 145 -7.58 14.26 4.82
N LYS A 146 -8.03 14.84 5.94
CA LYS A 146 -7.55 14.47 7.28
C LYS A 146 -7.96 13.04 7.64
N LEU A 147 -9.17 12.61 7.30
CA LEU A 147 -9.62 11.24 7.53
C LEU A 147 -8.81 10.22 6.71
N VAL A 148 -8.55 10.51 5.43
CA VAL A 148 -7.68 9.68 4.58
C VAL A 148 -6.27 9.57 5.17
N ALA A 149 -5.70 10.68 5.64
CA ALA A 149 -4.39 10.67 6.28
C ALA A 149 -4.39 9.84 7.58
N ALA A 150 -5.42 9.98 8.42
CA ALA A 150 -5.55 9.21 9.66
C ALA A 150 -5.69 7.71 9.40
N GLU A 151 -6.50 7.31 8.42
CA GLU A 151 -6.66 5.90 8.04
C GLU A 151 -5.36 5.30 7.51
N ASN A 152 -4.62 6.04 6.67
CA ASN A 152 -3.30 5.60 6.20
C ASN A 152 -2.31 5.39 7.36
N VAL A 153 -2.30 6.28 8.37
CA VAL A 153 -1.45 6.11 9.56
C VAL A 153 -1.85 4.86 10.33
N LYS A 154 -3.15 4.60 10.51
CA LYS A 154 -3.66 3.39 11.18
C LYS A 154 -3.24 2.12 10.43
N TYR A 155 -3.48 2.07 9.11
CA TYR A 155 -3.05 0.96 8.25
C TYR A 155 -1.55 0.70 8.34
N HIS A 156 -0.71 1.74 8.20
CA HIS A 156 0.74 1.57 8.22
C HIS A 156 1.24 1.07 9.57
N LYS A 157 0.65 1.54 10.68
CA LYS A 157 0.98 1.07 12.03
C LYS A 157 0.69 -0.43 12.17
N GLU A 158 -0.51 -0.88 11.81
CA GLU A 158 -0.86 -2.30 11.96
C GLU A 158 -0.10 -3.19 10.99
N ASN A 159 0.16 -2.73 9.76
CA ASN A 159 1.03 -3.46 8.84
C ASN A 159 2.47 -3.58 9.38
N GLN A 160 2.99 -2.55 10.04
CA GLN A 160 4.29 -2.61 10.69
C GLN A 160 4.29 -3.60 11.87
N ASN A 161 3.20 -3.67 12.64
CA ASN A 161 3.01 -4.67 13.71
C ASN A 161 3.00 -6.10 13.14
N ILE A 162 2.31 -6.34 12.02
CA ILE A 162 2.31 -7.65 11.34
C ILE A 162 3.73 -8.02 10.89
N LEU A 163 4.45 -7.08 10.27
CA LEU A 163 5.81 -7.34 9.78
C LEU A 163 6.80 -7.60 10.92
N SER A 164 6.70 -6.87 12.03
CA SER A 164 7.54 -7.11 13.20
C SER A 164 7.23 -8.45 13.84
N HIS A 165 5.94 -8.78 14.03
CA HIS A 165 5.54 -10.06 14.60
C HIS A 165 5.95 -11.24 13.71
N LYS A 166 5.77 -11.13 12.39
CA LYS A 166 6.25 -12.13 11.41
C LYS A 166 7.74 -12.40 11.58
N LYS A 167 8.55 -11.35 11.75
CA LYS A 167 10.00 -11.49 11.97
C LYS A 167 10.29 -12.22 13.28
N THR A 168 9.62 -11.83 14.37
CA THR A 168 9.79 -12.48 15.68
C THR A 168 9.41 -13.95 15.65
N VAL A 169 8.27 -14.32 15.07
CA VAL A 169 7.83 -15.73 14.97
C VAL A 169 8.85 -16.54 14.17
N LYS A 170 9.35 -16.00 13.05
CA LYS A 170 10.39 -16.65 12.25
C LYS A 170 11.66 -16.89 13.07
N GLU A 171 12.14 -15.88 13.78
CA GLU A 171 13.34 -15.97 14.63
C GLU A 171 13.15 -16.99 15.78
N GLN A 172 11.97 -17.04 16.39
CA GLN A 172 11.65 -18.02 17.44
C GLN A 172 11.66 -19.46 16.91
N VAL A 173 11.08 -19.69 15.73
CA VAL A 173 11.08 -21.01 15.10
C VAL A 173 12.50 -21.43 14.73
N GLU A 174 13.29 -20.54 14.13
CA GLU A 174 14.70 -20.80 13.80
C GLU A 174 15.53 -21.09 15.05
N GLN A 175 15.34 -20.32 16.12
CA GLN A 175 16.02 -20.56 17.40
C GLN A 175 15.67 -21.94 17.98
N TYR A 176 14.38 -22.32 17.96
CA TYR A 176 13.95 -23.61 18.46
C TYR A 176 14.59 -24.78 17.70
N PHE A 177 14.66 -24.70 16.37
CA PHE A 177 15.35 -25.72 15.58
C PHE A 177 16.86 -25.76 15.88
N LYS A 178 17.50 -24.61 16.02
CA LYS A 178 18.91 -24.53 16.41
C LYS A 178 19.18 -25.17 17.78
N GLU A 179 18.25 -25.03 18.73
CA GLU A 179 18.36 -25.69 20.03
C GLU A 179 18.24 -27.22 19.92
N LEU A 180 17.38 -27.73 19.04
CA LEU A 180 17.29 -29.18 18.76
C LEU A 180 18.56 -29.71 18.11
N GLU A 181 19.11 -29.00 17.13
CA GLU A 181 20.38 -29.33 16.48
C GLU A 181 21.52 -29.38 17.49
N ASN A 182 21.67 -28.35 18.33
CA ASN A 182 22.69 -28.31 19.37
C ASN A 182 22.57 -29.46 20.38
N LYS A 183 21.33 -29.84 20.75
CA LYS A 183 21.10 -30.98 21.64
C LYS A 183 21.53 -32.30 21.00
N LEU A 184 21.23 -32.48 19.72
CA LEU A 184 21.61 -33.66 18.95
C LEU A 184 23.14 -33.75 18.80
N GLU A 185 23.80 -32.64 18.49
CA GLU A 185 25.25 -32.55 18.34
C GLU A 185 25.99 -32.87 19.64
N LYS A 186 25.59 -32.27 20.77
CA LYS A 186 26.18 -32.56 22.09
C LYS A 186 26.04 -34.03 22.48
N ASN A 187 24.89 -34.64 22.18
CA ASN A 187 24.70 -36.07 22.41
C ASN A 187 25.62 -36.90 21.51
N HIS A 188 25.74 -36.54 20.23
CA HIS A 188 26.68 -37.18 19.30
C HIS A 188 28.12 -37.12 19.80
N GLU A 189 28.61 -35.94 20.20
CA GLU A 189 29.95 -35.75 20.74
C GLU A 189 30.21 -36.59 21.99
N THR A 190 29.27 -36.56 22.94
CA THR A 190 29.37 -37.31 24.20
C THR A 190 29.49 -38.81 23.94
N VAL A 191 28.64 -39.32 23.05
CA VAL A 191 28.63 -40.74 22.69
C VAL A 191 29.91 -41.12 21.92
N LEU A 192 30.35 -40.27 20.99
CA LEU A 192 31.58 -40.49 20.22
C LEU A 192 32.82 -40.52 21.12
N LEU A 193 32.90 -39.65 22.13
CA LEU A 193 33.97 -39.63 23.11
C LEU A 193 34.01 -40.91 23.94
N SER A 194 32.85 -41.41 24.39
CA SER A 194 32.76 -42.68 25.11
C SER A 194 33.26 -43.84 24.26
N VAL A 195 32.80 -43.95 23.01
CA VAL A 195 33.23 -45.03 22.10
C VAL A 195 34.73 -44.97 21.80
N LYS A 196 35.28 -43.76 21.60
CA LYS A 196 36.74 -43.58 21.40
C LYS A 196 37.55 -44.00 22.62
N SER A 197 37.06 -43.71 23.83
CA SER A 197 37.70 -44.14 25.07
C SER A 197 37.73 -45.66 25.18
N ASP A 198 36.60 -46.32 24.92
CA ASP A 198 36.51 -47.78 24.92
C ASP A 198 37.42 -48.42 23.87
N LEU A 199 37.46 -47.85 22.66
CA LEU A 199 38.33 -48.30 21.58
C LEU A 199 39.81 -48.21 21.96
N ASN A 200 40.23 -47.11 22.58
CA ASN A 200 41.61 -46.93 23.05
C ASN A 200 41.96 -47.92 24.17
N ALA A 201 41.03 -48.21 25.09
CA ALA A 201 41.24 -49.21 26.11
C ALA A 201 41.43 -50.60 25.49
N ILE A 202 40.53 -50.99 24.58
CA ILE A 202 40.62 -52.29 23.89
C ILE A 202 41.92 -52.39 23.08
N SER A 203 42.30 -51.36 22.32
CA SER A 203 43.52 -51.42 21.51
C SER A 203 44.78 -51.63 22.35
N LEU A 204 44.86 -50.98 23.52
CA LEU A 204 45.96 -51.16 24.45
C LEU A 204 46.00 -52.58 25.02
N PHE A 205 44.86 -53.15 25.39
CA PHE A 205 44.78 -54.55 25.82
C PHE A 205 45.11 -55.54 24.71
N THR A 206 44.66 -55.29 23.47
CA THR A 206 44.97 -56.12 22.30
C THR A 206 46.48 -56.15 22.05
N ASN A 207 47.14 -55.00 22.04
CA ASN A 207 48.60 -54.92 21.86
C ASN A 207 49.34 -55.68 22.98
N GLN A 208 48.90 -55.54 24.24
CA GLN A 208 49.50 -56.29 25.34
C GLN A 208 49.34 -57.81 25.19
N LYS A 209 48.20 -58.28 24.68
CA LYS A 209 47.97 -59.70 24.39
C LYS A 209 48.84 -60.16 23.22
N GLU A 210 48.99 -59.35 22.19
CA GLU A 210 49.86 -59.63 21.04
C GLU A 210 51.34 -59.74 21.45
N ASP A 211 51.85 -58.82 22.27
CA ASP A 211 53.19 -58.92 22.86
C ASP A 211 53.38 -60.23 23.63
N LYS A 212 52.38 -60.63 24.42
CA LYS A 212 52.42 -61.90 25.17
C LYS A 212 52.34 -63.13 24.28
N ILE A 213 51.56 -63.08 23.21
CA ILE A 213 51.51 -64.15 22.21
C ILE A 213 52.89 -64.31 21.56
N ASN A 214 53.54 -63.20 21.19
CA ASN A 214 54.89 -63.21 20.62
C ASN A 214 55.93 -63.77 21.61
N GLU A 215 55.89 -63.38 22.89
CA GLU A 215 56.75 -63.96 23.93
C GLU A 215 56.58 -65.48 24.07
N VAL A 216 55.34 -65.98 23.98
CA VAL A 216 55.06 -67.43 24.01
C VAL A 216 55.59 -68.10 22.74
N GLN A 217 55.42 -67.48 21.58
CA GLN A 217 55.91 -67.99 20.30
C GLN A 217 57.44 -68.11 20.30
N ASP A 218 58.14 -67.08 20.78
CA ASP A 218 59.60 -67.09 20.94
C ASP A 218 60.07 -68.25 21.83
N CYS A 219 59.33 -68.59 22.89
CA CYS A 219 59.62 -69.74 23.74
C CYS A 219 59.41 -71.07 23.01
N ILE A 220 58.36 -71.18 22.19
CA ILE A 220 58.07 -72.39 21.39
C ILE A 220 59.19 -72.64 20.36
N ASP A 221 59.77 -71.59 19.79
CA ASP A 221 60.80 -71.70 18.76
C ASP A 221 62.21 -72.04 19.31
N ILE A 222 62.38 -72.13 20.63
CA ILE A 222 63.66 -72.54 21.25
C ILE A 222 63.99 -73.99 20.90
N SER A 223 65.08 -74.18 20.16
CA SER A 223 65.54 -75.50 19.72
C SER A 223 66.35 -76.28 20.78
N ASN A 224 66.80 -75.64 21.86
CA ASN A 224 67.56 -76.27 22.95
C ASN A 224 66.64 -76.71 24.09
N ALA A 225 66.56 -78.03 24.34
CA ALA A 225 65.66 -78.60 25.34
C ALA A 225 65.88 -78.08 26.78
N SER A 226 67.12 -77.86 27.21
CA SER A 226 67.43 -77.39 28.57
C SER A 226 66.96 -75.95 28.78
N GLU A 227 67.16 -75.10 27.77
CA GLU A 227 66.73 -73.70 27.76
C GLU A 227 65.21 -73.57 27.66
N PHE A 228 64.58 -74.38 26.80
CA PHE A 228 63.13 -74.48 26.68
C PHE A 228 62.44 -74.78 28.02
N PHE A 229 62.84 -75.85 28.72
CA PHE A 229 62.22 -76.21 30.01
C PHE A 229 62.46 -75.16 31.10
N LYS A 230 63.54 -74.37 31.00
CA LYS A 230 63.81 -73.26 31.92
C LYS A 230 62.89 -72.06 31.68
N GLU A 231 62.65 -71.70 30.43
CA GLU A 231 61.77 -70.57 30.06
C GLU A 231 60.28 -70.92 30.22
N VAL A 232 59.86 -72.13 29.86
CA VAL A 232 58.47 -72.61 30.07
C VAL A 232 58.06 -72.54 31.54
N LYS A 233 58.96 -72.90 32.46
CA LYS A 233 58.70 -72.83 33.90
C LYS A 233 58.46 -71.40 34.41
N LYS A 234 58.92 -70.38 33.68
CA LYS A 234 58.61 -68.98 33.99
C LYS A 234 57.21 -68.60 33.48
N MET A 235 56.80 -69.14 32.34
CA MET A 235 55.50 -68.88 31.71
C MET A 235 54.34 -69.62 32.40
N GLU A 236 54.57 -70.79 33.03
CA GLU A 236 53.55 -71.53 33.80
C GLU A 236 52.99 -70.75 35.01
N LYS A 237 53.65 -69.67 35.44
CA LYS A 237 53.17 -68.78 36.51
C LYS A 237 52.29 -67.63 36.02
N PHE A 238 52.04 -67.54 34.71
CA PHE A 238 51.26 -66.45 34.14
C PHE A 238 49.76 -66.71 34.36
N THR A 239 49.13 -65.95 35.25
CA THR A 239 47.68 -65.97 35.42
C THR A 239 47.03 -65.10 34.35
N GLU A 240 46.00 -65.63 33.69
CA GLU A 240 45.23 -64.90 32.67
C GLU A 240 44.64 -63.61 33.24
N THR A 241 45.09 -62.46 32.74
CA THR A 241 44.57 -61.14 33.12
C THR A 241 43.12 -61.02 32.66
N GLN A 242 42.20 -60.61 33.56
CA GLN A 242 40.80 -60.39 33.21
C GLN A 242 40.67 -59.33 32.12
N GLU A 243 39.93 -59.66 31.07
CA GLU A 243 39.58 -58.71 30.01
C GLU A 243 38.85 -57.49 30.58
N PRO A 244 39.08 -56.29 30.02
CA PRO A 244 38.34 -55.11 30.42
C PRO A 244 36.84 -55.35 30.19
N ARG A 245 36.02 -55.10 31.22
CA ARG A 245 34.55 -55.13 31.08
C ARG A 245 34.08 -53.94 30.26
N THR A 246 34.22 -53.99 28.94
CA THR A 246 33.61 -53.01 28.04
C THR A 246 32.24 -53.51 27.65
N ARG A 247 31.21 -53.14 28.41
CA ARG A 247 29.85 -53.18 27.88
C ARG A 247 29.64 -51.83 27.23
N PRO A 248 29.57 -51.72 25.89
CA PRO A 248 29.17 -50.46 25.29
C PRO A 248 27.76 -50.18 25.79
N SER A 249 27.62 -49.22 26.70
CA SER A 249 26.32 -48.74 27.18
C SER A 249 25.71 -47.87 26.09
N TYR A 250 25.47 -48.46 24.91
CA TYR A 250 24.88 -47.75 23.79
C TYR A 250 23.37 -47.91 23.87
N SER A 251 22.76 -47.24 24.84
CA SER A 251 21.31 -47.39 25.12
C SER A 251 20.42 -46.35 24.45
N SER A 252 20.93 -45.33 23.76
CA SER A 252 20.03 -44.37 23.11
C SER A 252 20.65 -43.61 21.95
N SER A 253 20.38 -44.04 20.71
CA SER A 253 20.44 -43.14 19.56
C SER A 253 19.23 -42.19 19.65
N GLN A 254 19.48 -40.90 19.88
CA GLN A 254 18.43 -39.89 19.78
C GLN A 254 17.84 -39.93 18.37
N LYS A 255 16.51 -40.02 18.28
CA LYS A 255 15.78 -39.95 17.03
C LYS A 255 14.99 -38.65 16.99
N PHE A 256 15.19 -37.84 15.95
CA PHE A 256 14.31 -36.72 15.69
C PHE A 256 12.96 -37.24 15.20
N ILE A 257 11.89 -36.79 15.85
CA ILE A 257 10.51 -37.10 15.48
C ILE A 257 9.85 -35.77 15.10
N PRO A 258 9.53 -35.55 13.82
CA PRO A 258 8.84 -34.34 13.39
C PRO A 258 7.47 -34.20 14.08
N GLY A 259 7.16 -33.00 14.57
CA GLY A 259 5.82 -32.67 15.09
C GLY A 259 4.81 -32.45 13.95
N ASN A 260 3.52 -32.61 14.25
CA ASN A 260 2.42 -32.29 13.34
C ASN A 260 1.87 -30.89 13.67
N PHE A 261 1.80 -29.99 12.68
CA PHE A 261 1.36 -28.61 12.84
C PHE A 261 -0.12 -28.49 12.49
N THR A 262 -1.00 -28.89 13.41
CA THR A 262 -2.45 -28.86 13.15
C THR A 262 -3.06 -27.48 13.40
N GLN A 263 -2.51 -26.67 14.31
CA GLN A 263 -2.95 -25.29 14.58
C GLN A 263 -1.76 -24.45 15.09
N LEU A 264 -1.28 -23.51 14.28
CA LEU A 264 -0.37 -22.45 14.72
C LEU A 264 -1.10 -21.11 14.60
N ASN A 265 -1.41 -20.47 15.72
CA ASN A 265 -1.97 -19.12 15.74
C ASN A 265 -0.82 -18.12 15.57
N ILE A 266 -0.84 -17.39 14.45
CA ILE A 266 0.21 -16.43 14.06
C ILE A 266 -0.29 -14.98 14.26
N GLY A 267 -1.54 -14.81 14.70
CA GLY A 267 -2.19 -13.53 14.88
C GLY A 267 -3.62 -13.52 14.33
N SER A 268 -4.36 -12.50 14.72
CA SER A 268 -5.73 -12.23 14.24
C SER A 268 -5.90 -10.74 13.95
N LEU A 269 -6.82 -10.41 13.05
CA LEU A 269 -7.33 -9.06 12.88
C LEU A 269 -8.65 -8.94 13.64
N GLN A 270 -8.87 -7.79 14.27
CA GLN A 270 -10.08 -7.49 15.02
C GLN A 270 -10.66 -6.17 14.53
N ASP A 271 -11.95 -6.16 14.21
CA ASP A 271 -12.72 -4.98 13.84
C ASP A 271 -13.71 -4.67 14.95
N ASP A 272 -13.64 -3.45 15.53
CA ASP A 272 -14.60 -2.90 16.50
C ASP A 272 -15.10 -3.91 17.56
N GLY A 273 -14.17 -4.66 18.16
CA GLY A 273 -14.43 -5.61 19.24
C GLY A 273 -14.79 -7.04 18.79
N ASN A 274 -15.03 -7.29 17.51
CA ASN A 274 -15.25 -8.63 16.96
C ASN A 274 -14.04 -9.11 16.14
N LEU A 275 -13.64 -10.37 16.33
CA LEU A 275 -12.58 -11.00 15.54
C LEU A 275 -13.00 -10.98 14.06
N SER A 276 -12.26 -10.28 13.21
CA SER A 276 -12.59 -10.15 11.78
C SER A 276 -11.92 -11.23 10.93
N ALA A 277 -10.77 -11.75 11.35
CA ALA A 277 -10.17 -12.95 10.78
C ALA A 277 -9.14 -13.60 11.71
N GLU A 278 -9.29 -14.91 11.94
CA GLU A 278 -8.22 -15.78 12.44
C GLU A 278 -7.54 -16.46 11.24
N ILE A 279 -6.26 -16.18 11.00
CA ILE A 279 -5.50 -16.90 9.97
C ILE A 279 -4.79 -18.07 10.65
N ASN A 280 -5.52 -19.20 10.74
CA ASN A 280 -4.95 -20.48 11.12
C ASN A 280 -4.38 -21.15 9.86
N ILE A 281 -3.06 -21.40 9.80
CA ILE A 281 -2.47 -22.21 8.73
C ILE A 281 -2.91 -23.66 8.96
N SER A 282 -4.03 -24.07 8.36
CA SER A 282 -4.46 -25.47 8.30
C SER A 282 -3.74 -26.14 7.13
N LEU A 283 -2.54 -26.68 7.37
CA LEU A 283 -1.91 -27.59 6.42
C LEU A 283 -2.61 -28.96 6.56
N VAL A 284 -3.63 -29.19 5.74
CA VAL A 284 -4.14 -30.55 5.51
C VAL A 284 -3.04 -31.31 4.76
N ILE A 285 -2.17 -31.99 5.50
CA ILE A 285 -1.32 -33.03 4.92
C ILE A 285 -2.27 -34.17 4.58
N ASN A 286 -2.73 -34.22 3.33
CA ASN A 286 -3.32 -35.42 2.75
C ASN A 286 -2.23 -36.49 2.70
N ASN A 287 -2.01 -37.18 3.82
CA ASN A 287 -1.49 -38.54 3.75
C ASN A 287 -2.63 -39.38 3.18
N GLU A 288 -2.49 -39.73 1.90
CA GLU A 288 -3.25 -40.83 1.31
C GLU A 288 -3.18 -42.02 2.27
N TYR A 289 -4.30 -42.36 2.90
CA TYR A 289 -4.82 -43.70 3.16
C TYR A 289 -6.01 -43.59 4.14
N GLN A 290 -7.23 -43.60 3.56
CA GLN A 290 -8.53 -43.98 4.15
C GLN A 290 -9.03 -43.19 5.39
N THR A 291 -10.27 -42.72 5.55
CA THR A 291 -11.57 -42.87 4.88
C THR A 291 -12.51 -41.82 5.48
N THR A 292 -13.44 -41.31 4.66
CA THR A 292 -14.80 -40.78 4.96
C THR A 292 -15.04 -39.48 5.75
N LEU A 293 -15.71 -38.55 5.03
CA LEU A 293 -16.94 -37.80 5.34
C LEU A 293 -16.89 -36.47 6.15
N ASP A 294 -17.22 -35.41 5.39
CA ASP A 294 -18.14 -34.27 5.65
C ASP A 294 -17.82 -33.10 6.60
N ALA A 295 -17.73 -31.90 6.01
CA ALA A 295 -18.66 -30.75 6.15
C ALA A 295 -18.03 -29.49 5.49
N ILE A 296 -18.43 -29.04 4.29
CA ILE A 296 -19.54 -28.12 3.94
C ILE A 296 -19.55 -26.75 4.67
N PHE A 297 -19.15 -25.71 3.88
CA PHE A 297 -19.58 -24.29 3.74
C PHE A 297 -20.04 -23.48 4.97
N CYS A 298 -19.65 -22.20 5.13
CA CYS A 298 -20.19 -21.07 4.36
C CYS A 298 -19.31 -19.80 4.45
N VAL A 299 -18.99 -19.20 3.30
CA VAL A 299 -18.65 -17.76 3.19
C VAL A 299 -19.76 -17.15 2.34
N SER A 300 -20.57 -16.27 2.93
CA SER A 300 -21.51 -15.43 2.16
C SER A 300 -20.84 -14.10 1.83
N PRO A 301 -20.80 -13.66 0.56
CA PRO A 301 -20.44 -12.30 0.20
C PRO A 301 -21.70 -11.43 0.18
N CYS A 302 -21.79 -10.43 1.06
CA CYS A 302 -22.82 -9.40 0.93
C CYS A 302 -22.30 -8.32 -0.03
N LEU A 303 -22.72 -8.41 -1.30
CA LEU A 303 -22.56 -7.38 -2.32
C LEU A 303 -23.93 -6.86 -2.76
N ASP A 304 -23.95 -5.54 -2.98
CA ASP A 304 -24.81 -4.72 -3.82
C ASP A 304 -26.17 -4.18 -3.31
N GLN A 305 -26.13 -2.85 -3.05
CA GLN A 305 -26.83 -1.81 -3.80
C GLN A 305 -28.23 -2.10 -4.37
N SER A 306 -29.20 -1.30 -3.87
CA SER A 306 -30.02 -0.34 -4.63
C SER A 306 -31.54 -0.55 -4.74
N PHE A 307 -32.22 0.60 -4.56
CA PHE A 307 -33.55 1.05 -4.97
C PHE A 307 -34.82 0.42 -4.37
N GLY A 308 -35.45 1.24 -3.51
CA GLY A 308 -36.89 1.36 -3.28
C GLY A 308 -37.16 2.77 -2.77
#